data_AF-A0A0Q7TTL9-F1
#
_entry.id   AF-A0A0Q7TTL9-F1
#
_cell.length_a   1.000
_cell.length_b   1.000
_cell.length_c   1.000
_cell.angle_alpha   90.00
_cell.angle_beta   90.00
_cell.angle_gamma   90.00
#
_symmetry.space_group_name_H-M   'P 1'
#
loop_
_entity.id
_entity.type
_entity.pdbx_description
1 polymer ?
#
loop_
_entity_poly.entity_id
_entity_poly.type
_entity_poly.pdbx_seq_one_letter_code
_entity_poly.pdbx_strand_id
1 'polypeptide(L)'
;MTATASTASDARASLQHRIAERLRFSELDAWRYLTPDDPFDELAYMWLGDLQWDSDVSWSTHARCERVVRTQLQPTFGKFKIRELTAERIEQRLSSQSV
;
A
#
# COMPACT_ATOMS: atom_id res chain seq x y z
N MET A 1 3.52 -0.52 -19.90
CA MET A 1 3.95 0.63 -19.08
C MET A 1 4.39 1.74 -20.00
N THR A 2 3.96 2.98 -19.74
CA THR A 2 4.26 4.17 -20.54
C THR A 2 4.51 5.33 -19.59
N ALA A 3 5.59 6.09 -19.79
CA ALA A 3 5.91 7.30 -19.03
C ALA A 3 6.04 8.48 -20.00
N THR A 4 5.54 9.65 -19.61
CA THR A 4 5.52 10.88 -20.42
C THR A 4 6.25 11.98 -19.68
N ALA A 5 7.04 12.78 -20.40
CA ALA A 5 7.70 13.97 -19.86
C ALA A 5 7.90 15.01 -20.98
N SER A 6 8.30 16.22 -20.58
CA SER A 6 8.51 17.35 -21.49
C SER A 6 9.59 17.11 -22.55
N THR A 7 10.49 16.15 -22.32
CA THR A 7 11.50 15.73 -23.28
C THR A 7 11.52 14.21 -23.42
N ALA A 8 11.96 13.73 -24.59
CA ALA A 8 12.15 12.31 -24.83
C ALA A 8 13.20 11.67 -23.89
N SER A 9 14.18 12.46 -23.44
CA SER A 9 15.20 12.02 -22.47
C SER A 9 14.57 11.77 -21.10
N ASP A 10 13.79 12.73 -20.61
CA ASP A 10 13.13 12.63 -19.31
C ASP A 10 12.06 11.53 -19.30
N ALA A 11 11.35 11.34 -20.41
CA ALA A 11 10.37 10.28 -20.55
C ALA A 11 11.05 8.90 -20.49
N ARG A 12 12.24 8.77 -21.08
CA ARG A 12 13.07 7.56 -20.99
C ARG A 12 13.58 7.32 -19.58
N ALA A 13 14.09 8.35 -18.92
CA ALA A 13 14.58 8.26 -17.55
C ALA A 13 13.46 7.87 -16.57
N SER A 14 12.28 8.47 -16.71
CA SER A 14 11.09 8.13 -15.93
C SER A 14 10.61 6.70 -16.19
N LEU A 15 10.62 6.25 -17.45
CA LEU A 15 10.28 4.86 -17.78
C LEU A 15 11.29 3.87 -17.19
N GLN A 16 12.58 4.17 -17.28
CA GLN A 16 13.65 3.36 -16.70
C GLN A 16 13.54 3.30 -15.18
N HIS A 17 13.23 4.43 -14.54
CA HIS A 17 12.99 4.49 -13.10
C HIS A 17 11.84 3.57 -12.69
N ARG A 18 10.69 3.67 -13.37
CA ARG A 18 9.52 2.83 -13.08
C ARG A 18 9.76 1.35 -13.34
N ILE A 19 10.55 1.02 -14.36
CA ILE A 19 10.97 -0.37 -14.63
C ILE A 19 11.89 -0.87 -13.51
N ALA A 20 12.85 -0.06 -13.08
CA ALA A 20 13.79 -0.40 -12.02
C ALA A 20 13.07 -0.55 -10.66
N GLU A 21 12.14 0.33 -10.34
CA GLU A 21 11.26 0.20 -9.17
C GLU A 21 10.53 -1.14 -9.22
N ARG A 22 9.85 -1.44 -10.32
CA ARG A 22 9.12 -2.71 -10.51
C ARG A 22 10.00 -3.96 -10.39
N LEU A 23 11.23 -3.91 -10.91
CA LEU A 23 12.17 -5.02 -10.81
C LEU A 23 12.69 -5.20 -9.37
N ARG A 24 12.94 -4.11 -8.64
CA ARG A 24 13.30 -4.18 -7.22
C ARG A 24 12.19 -4.78 -6.37
N PHE A 25 10.93 -4.58 -6.75
CA PHE A 25 9.78 -5.26 -6.14
C PHE A 25 9.73 -6.78 -6.41
N SER A 26 10.36 -7.26 -7.48
CA SER A 26 10.33 -8.70 -7.84
C SER A 26 11.43 -9.55 -7.20
N GLU A 27 12.50 -8.94 -6.68
CA GLU A 27 13.64 -9.65 -6.07
C GLU A 27 13.53 -9.79 -4.54
N LEU A 28 12.58 -9.09 -3.91
CA LEU A 28 12.23 -9.33 -2.50
C LEU A 28 11.26 -10.51 -2.48
N ASP A 29 11.59 -11.57 -1.73
CA ASP A 29 10.84 -12.83 -1.51
C ASP A 29 9.35 -12.67 -1.06
N ALA A 30 8.79 -11.46 -1.05
CA ALA A 30 7.46 -11.08 -0.62
C ALA A 30 6.38 -11.16 -1.71
N TRP A 31 6.68 -11.64 -2.93
CA TRP A 31 5.70 -11.84 -4.02
C TRP A 31 4.88 -13.13 -3.91
N ARG A 32 4.57 -13.59 -2.70
CA ARG A 32 3.39 -14.43 -2.54
C ARG A 32 2.17 -13.54 -2.76
N TYR A 33 1.31 -13.90 -3.71
CA TYR A 33 0.01 -13.26 -3.85
C TYR A 33 -0.74 -13.28 -2.52
N LEU A 34 -1.29 -12.14 -2.11
CA LEU A 34 -2.09 -12.06 -0.91
C LEU A 34 -3.29 -13.00 -1.01
N THR A 35 -3.30 -13.87 -0.03
CA THR A 35 -4.34 -14.73 0.47
C THR A 35 -5.58 -14.02 0.99
N PRO A 36 -6.85 -14.36 0.69
CA PRO A 36 -7.93 -14.01 1.61
C PRO A 36 -7.71 -14.57 3.03
N ASP A 37 -6.83 -15.58 3.18
CA ASP A 37 -6.38 -16.14 4.46
C ASP A 37 -5.29 -15.33 5.18
N ASP A 38 -4.61 -14.43 4.46
CA ASP A 38 -3.50 -13.68 5.02
C ASP A 38 -4.02 -12.60 5.99
N PRO A 39 -3.25 -12.28 7.04
CA PRO A 39 -3.65 -11.26 8.00
C PRO A 39 -3.62 -9.87 7.37
N PHE A 40 -4.42 -8.94 7.90
CA PHE A 40 -4.46 -7.56 7.46
C PHE A 40 -3.09 -6.88 7.56
N ASP A 41 -2.25 -7.25 8.54
CA ASP A 41 -0.92 -6.66 8.69
C ASP A 41 -0.02 -6.90 7.47
N GLU A 42 -0.15 -8.05 6.80
CA GLU A 42 0.58 -8.32 5.55
C GLU A 42 0.08 -7.46 4.40
N LEU A 43 -1.25 -7.27 4.28
CA LEU A 43 -1.83 -6.33 3.32
C LEU A 43 -1.35 -4.90 3.57
N ALA A 44 -1.35 -4.46 4.81
CA ALA A 44 -0.92 -3.13 5.20
C ALA A 44 0.58 -2.90 4.92
N TYR A 45 1.41 -3.91 5.19
CA TYR A 45 2.84 -3.88 4.89
C TYR A 45 3.10 -3.75 3.39
N MET A 46 2.47 -4.61 2.58
CA MET A 46 2.63 -4.58 1.12
C MET A 46 2.12 -3.27 0.53
N TRP A 47 0.95 -2.80 0.96
CA TRP A 47 0.36 -1.56 0.46
C TRP A 47 1.18 -0.31 0.82
N LEU A 48 1.70 -0.20 2.04
CA LEU A 48 2.60 0.90 2.42
C LEU A 48 3.93 0.84 1.68
N GLY A 49 4.39 -0.38 1.39
CA GLY A 49 5.52 -0.63 0.49
C GLY A 49 5.23 -0.04 -0.88
N ASP A 50 4.17 -0.46 -1.55
CA ASP A 50 3.76 0.03 -2.88
C ASP A 50 3.61 1.56 -2.90
N LEU A 51 2.97 2.12 -1.88
CA LEU A 51 2.74 3.56 -1.76
C LEU A 51 4.04 4.37 -1.63
N GLN A 52 5.11 3.78 -1.09
CA GLN A 52 6.42 4.45 -0.94
C GLN A 52 7.09 4.70 -2.29
N TRP A 53 6.81 3.86 -3.29
CA TRP A 53 7.42 3.93 -4.62
C TRP A 53 6.44 4.48 -5.66
N ASP A 54 5.24 4.88 -5.26
CA ASP A 54 4.32 5.58 -6.14
C ASP A 54 4.77 7.03 -6.32
N SER A 55 5.25 7.36 -7.52
CA SER A 55 5.74 8.70 -7.87
C SER A 55 4.66 9.79 -7.76
N ASP A 56 3.38 9.41 -7.78
CA ASP A 56 2.26 10.33 -7.66
C ASP A 56 1.90 10.60 -6.18
N VAL A 57 2.48 9.84 -5.24
CA VAL A 57 2.27 10.01 -3.80
C VAL A 57 3.39 10.85 -3.19
N SER A 58 3.02 11.98 -2.60
CA SER A 58 3.98 12.80 -1.85
C SER A 58 4.42 12.11 -0.56
N TRP A 59 5.66 12.40 -0.13
CA TRP A 59 6.19 11.89 1.15
C TRP A 59 5.28 12.21 2.35
N SER A 60 4.66 13.40 2.38
CA SER A 60 3.74 13.79 3.45
C SER A 60 2.44 12.99 3.44
N THR A 61 1.98 12.54 2.27
CA THR A 61 0.83 11.65 2.12
C THR A 61 1.19 10.25 2.59
N HIS A 62 2.34 9.72 2.19
CA HIS A 62 2.85 8.43 2.66
C HIS A 62 2.96 8.39 4.19
N ALA A 63 3.62 9.38 4.80
CA ALA A 63 3.76 9.47 6.26
C ALA A 63 2.41 9.58 6.98
N ARG A 64 1.40 10.22 6.36
CA ARG A 64 0.03 10.27 6.89
C ARG A 64 -0.62 8.89 6.84
N CYS A 65 -0.52 8.19 5.71
CA CYS A 65 -1.05 6.84 5.53
C CYS A 65 -0.41 5.87 6.52
N GLU A 66 0.93 5.87 6.64
CA GLU A 66 1.67 5.05 7.60
C GLU A 66 1.17 5.29 9.03
N ARG A 67 1.00 6.56 9.42
CA ARG A 67 0.47 6.90 10.74
C ARG A 67 -0.92 6.32 10.97
N VAL A 68 -1.84 6.51 10.03
CA VAL A 68 -3.22 6.00 10.14
C VAL A 68 -3.23 4.46 10.23
N VAL A 69 -2.44 3.80 9.39
CA VAL A 69 -2.30 2.34 9.43
C VAL A 69 -1.84 1.89 10.82
N ARG A 70 -0.75 2.48 11.32
CA ARG A 70 -0.14 2.06 12.59
C ARG A 70 -0.98 2.39 13.82
N THR A 71 -1.67 3.53 13.82
CA THR A 71 -2.38 4.00 15.03
C THR A 71 -3.86 3.64 15.05
N GLN A 72 -4.49 3.37 13.91
CA GLN A 72 -5.93 3.09 13.83
C GLN A 72 -6.22 1.71 13.27
N LEU A 73 -5.62 1.37 12.13
CA LEU A 73 -6.00 0.15 11.40
C LEU A 73 -5.37 -1.11 12.00
N GLN A 74 -4.06 -1.17 12.20
CA GLN A 74 -3.38 -2.35 12.75
C GLN A 74 -3.88 -2.74 14.16
N PRO A 75 -4.07 -1.79 15.11
CA PRO A 75 -4.61 -2.15 16.43
C PRO A 75 -6.02 -2.76 16.37
N THR A 76 -6.82 -2.34 15.38
CA THR A 76 -8.21 -2.77 15.25
C THR A 76 -8.35 -4.04 14.40
N PHE A 77 -7.56 -4.14 13.33
CA PHE A 77 -7.75 -5.09 12.24
C PHE A 77 -6.57 -6.03 12.00
N GLY A 78 -5.38 -5.78 12.55
CA GLY A 78 -4.14 -6.49 12.20
C GLY A 78 -4.22 -8.01 12.30
N LYS A 79 -4.94 -8.52 13.30
CA LYS A 79 -5.13 -9.97 13.53
C LYS A 79 -6.24 -10.61 12.68
N PHE A 80 -7.06 -9.81 12.01
CA PHE A 80 -8.10 -10.33 11.12
C PHE A 80 -7.49 -10.75 9.79
N LYS A 81 -8.05 -11.79 9.21
CA LYS A 81 -7.76 -12.17 7.83
C LYS A 81 -8.41 -11.18 6.88
N ILE A 82 -7.82 -10.99 5.71
CA ILE A 82 -8.34 -10.07 4.69
C ILE A 82 -9.82 -10.37 4.37
N ARG A 83 -10.22 -11.65 4.29
CA ARG A 83 -11.62 -12.02 4.03
C ARG A 83 -12.62 -11.63 5.12
N GLU A 84 -12.13 -11.40 6.34
CA GLU A 84 -12.99 -11.09 7.50
C GLU A 84 -13.30 -9.60 7.58
N LEU A 85 -12.61 -8.77 6.77
CA LEU A 85 -12.81 -7.33 6.68
C LEU A 85 -13.99 -7.00 5.77
N THR A 86 -15.20 -7.15 6.31
CA THR A 86 -16.44 -6.76 5.63
C THR A 86 -16.77 -5.30 5.90
N ALA A 87 -17.51 -4.67 4.98
CA ALA A 87 -18.02 -3.30 5.17
C ALA A 87 -18.78 -3.15 6.50
N GLU A 88 -19.67 -4.11 6.79
CA GLU A 88 -20.43 -4.16 8.05
C GLU A 88 -19.51 -4.14 9.29
N ARG A 89 -18.44 -4.94 9.29
CA ARG A 89 -17.52 -5.02 10.43
C ARG A 89 -16.71 -3.72 10.59
N ILE A 90 -16.36 -3.07 9.48
CA ILE A 90 -15.72 -1.76 9.48
C ILE A 90 -16.68 -0.71 10.05
N GLU A 91 -17.92 -0.67 9.57
CA GLU A 91 -18.97 0.26 10.05
C GLU A 91 -19.28 0.09 11.53
N GLN A 92 -19.39 -1.15 12.01
CA GLN A 92 -19.57 -1.45 13.45
C GLN A 92 -18.42 -0.90 14.29
N ARG A 93 -17.18 -1.01 13.81
CA ARG A 93 -16.00 -0.48 14.51
C ARG A 93 -15.96 1.04 14.50
N LEU A 94 -16.27 1.68 13.37
CA LEU A 94 -16.34 3.14 13.26
C LEU A 94 -17.43 3.72 14.18
N SER A 95 -18.60 3.08 14.23
CA SER A 95 -19.71 3.47 15.11
C SER A 95 -19.38 3.29 16.60
N SER A 96 -18.47 2.37 16.94
CA SER A 96 -18.02 2.15 18.32
C SER A 96 -16.95 3.15 18.79
N GLN A 97 -16.29 3.87 17.87
CA GLN A 97 -15.27 4.88 18.19
C GLN A 97 -15.86 6.29 18.36
N SER A 98 -17.12 6.51 17.99
CA SER A 98 -17.81 7.80 18.10
C SER A 98 -18.54 8.03 19.43
N VAL A 99 -18.14 7.32 20.50
CA VAL A 99 -18.69 7.43 21.87
C VAL A 99 -17.62 7.92 22.83
#